data_AF-A0A0B1TBE9-F1
#
_entry.id   AF-A0A0B1TBE9-F1
#
_cell.length_a   1.000
_cell.length_b   1.000
_cell.length_c   1.000
_cell.angle_alpha   90.00
_cell.angle_beta   90.00
_cell.angle_gamma   90.00
#
_symmetry.space_group_name_H-M   'P 1'
#
loop_
_entity.id
_entity.type
_entity.pdbx_description
1 polymer ?
#
loop_
_entity_poly.entity_id
_entity_poly.type
_entity_poly.pdbx_seq_one_letter_code
_entity_poly.pdbx_strand_id
1 'polypeptide(L)'
;MSFAFGSLAKERGRERKYLVKRQSSSDWPHELTDSSPEKDDVHLAGKGRKERSISPAKVHEQEVVCRANGATAEMPVLCLQLILGNYFTYEQLGHLRAVHPHWDEICGQLLNSGYYRLLERSDKLLMELQRKLPADSGLHYPTSIVTNIQVHILNSVDVMRAALDEGVCCFPYGSILDKTNALLDQVEFMLSGGDQDSIRWEPVALLAKKAALHYRTHLERIMEERAEM
;
A
#
# COMPACT_ATOMS: atom_id res chain seq x y z
N MET A 1 63.70 4.63 17.75
CA MET A 1 63.89 3.25 17.27
C MET A 1 63.26 3.15 15.90
N SER A 2 64.11 3.11 14.88
CA SER A 2 63.76 2.91 13.48
C SER A 2 63.58 1.42 13.21
N PHE A 3 62.62 1.06 12.35
CA PHE A 3 62.87 0.10 11.28
C PHE A 3 62.12 0.55 10.03
N ALA A 4 62.91 0.90 9.03
CA ALA A 4 62.54 1.04 7.64
C ALA A 4 63.23 -0.09 6.87
N PHE A 5 62.54 -0.70 5.92
CA PHE A 5 63.02 -1.44 4.74
C PHE A 5 61.74 -1.93 4.04
N GLY A 6 61.51 -1.80 2.75
CA GLY A 6 62.32 -1.32 1.64
C GLY A 6 61.52 -1.56 0.36
N SER A 7 61.56 -0.56 -0.51
CA SER A 7 60.98 -0.47 -1.85
C SER A 7 61.42 -1.60 -2.81
N LEU A 8 60.58 -1.98 -3.79
CA LEU A 8 60.95 -1.81 -5.21
C LEU A 8 59.80 -2.06 -6.19
N ALA A 9 59.74 -1.14 -7.15
CA ALA A 9 58.77 -0.96 -8.22
C ALA A 9 58.94 -1.92 -9.42
N LYS A 10 57.90 -2.03 -10.26
CA LYS A 10 58.07 -1.91 -11.74
C LYS A 10 56.76 -1.62 -12.48
N GLU A 11 56.81 -0.54 -13.26
CA GLU A 11 55.83 -0.09 -14.25
C GLU A 11 55.69 -1.02 -15.47
N ARG A 12 54.52 -0.93 -16.13
CA ARG A 12 54.25 -0.88 -17.60
C ARG A 12 52.72 -1.08 -17.75
N GLY A 13 51.91 -0.14 -18.22
CA GLY A 13 52.07 0.73 -19.37
C GLY A 13 51.48 0.05 -20.61
N ARG A 14 50.25 0.40 -21.01
CA ARG A 14 49.77 0.37 -22.41
C ARG A 14 48.41 1.06 -22.59
N GLU A 15 48.48 2.30 -23.06
CA GLU A 15 47.44 2.91 -23.90
C GLU A 15 47.29 2.12 -25.21
N ARG A 16 46.07 2.04 -25.74
CA ARG A 16 45.82 1.93 -27.17
C ARG A 16 44.57 2.74 -27.54
N LYS A 17 44.82 3.88 -28.19
CA LYS A 17 43.92 4.54 -29.14
C LYS A 17 44.02 3.86 -30.52
N TYR A 18 43.15 4.33 -31.43
CA TYR A 18 43.05 4.15 -32.89
C TYR A 18 42.01 3.11 -33.35
N LEU A 19 41.21 3.31 -34.40
CA LEU A 19 40.76 4.47 -35.21
C LEU A 19 39.78 3.90 -36.27
N VAL A 20 38.63 4.57 -36.46
CA VAL A 20 37.86 4.84 -37.72
C VAL A 20 37.99 3.92 -38.95
N LYS A 21 36.84 3.50 -39.54
CA LYS A 21 36.32 3.87 -40.90
C LYS A 21 34.91 3.27 -41.15
N ARG A 22 33.85 4.10 -41.29
CA ARG A 22 33.06 4.47 -42.53
C ARG A 22 32.26 3.28 -43.14
N GLN A 23 31.03 3.44 -43.66
CA GLN A 23 30.48 4.55 -44.45
C GLN A 23 28.96 4.42 -44.72
N SER A 24 28.29 5.59 -44.81
CA SER A 24 27.12 6.03 -45.63
C SER A 24 25.81 5.23 -45.61
N SER A 25 24.61 5.78 -45.84
CA SER A 25 24.09 6.91 -46.63
C SER A 25 22.58 7.02 -46.26
N SER A 26 21.78 8.07 -46.39
CA SER A 26 21.83 9.38 -47.06
C SER A 26 20.64 10.21 -46.55
N ASP A 27 20.83 11.51 -46.59
CA ASP A 27 19.88 12.62 -46.41
C ASP A 27 18.65 12.58 -47.35
N TRP A 28 17.58 13.33 -47.00
CA TRP A 28 17.06 14.48 -47.78
C TRP A 28 16.15 15.40 -46.88
N PRO A 29 15.90 16.67 -47.28
CA PRO A 29 15.66 17.82 -46.39
C PRO A 29 14.29 18.53 -46.51
N HIS A 30 14.08 19.44 -45.55
CA HIS A 30 13.38 20.74 -45.51
C HIS A 30 12.44 21.24 -46.64
N GLU A 31 11.24 21.65 -46.17
CA GLU A 31 10.56 22.97 -46.31
C GLU A 31 9.69 23.41 -47.52
N LEU A 32 8.54 24.00 -47.12
CA LEU A 32 7.86 25.22 -47.61
C LEU A 32 6.53 25.13 -48.40
N THR A 33 5.55 25.87 -47.83
CA THR A 33 4.44 26.67 -48.43
C THR A 33 3.27 25.93 -49.07
N ASP A 34 2.05 26.01 -48.54
CA ASP A 34 1.07 27.12 -48.44
C ASP A 34 0.03 27.06 -49.57
N SER A 35 -1.24 27.24 -49.19
CA SER A 35 -2.45 27.59 -49.94
C SER A 35 -3.66 26.66 -49.68
N SER A 36 -4.66 27.22 -49.01
CA SER A 36 -6.07 26.77 -49.09
C SER A 36 -6.69 27.15 -50.44
N PRO A 37 -7.78 26.48 -50.83
CA PRO A 37 -9.05 27.22 -50.90
C PRO A 37 -10.29 26.45 -50.40
N GLU A 38 -11.40 27.19 -50.42
CA GLU A 38 -12.68 27.05 -49.72
C GLU A 38 -13.65 25.91 -50.14
N LYS A 39 -14.48 25.52 -49.16
CA LYS A 39 -15.95 25.22 -49.15
C LYS A 39 -16.60 24.38 -50.28
N ASP A 40 -17.29 23.29 -49.92
CA ASP A 40 -18.75 23.27 -49.69
C ASP A 40 -19.26 21.85 -49.30
N ASP A 41 -20.22 21.85 -48.36
CA ASP A 41 -21.28 20.89 -47.97
C ASP A 41 -21.17 19.36 -48.20
N VAL A 42 -21.48 18.59 -47.14
CA VAL A 42 -22.70 17.76 -47.01
C VAL A 42 -22.65 16.90 -45.72
N HIS A 43 -23.63 17.14 -44.84
CA HIS A 43 -24.25 16.28 -43.82
C HIS A 43 -23.63 14.90 -43.50
N LEU A 44 -23.07 14.73 -42.29
CA LEU A 44 -23.09 13.46 -41.55
C LEU A 44 -23.31 13.71 -40.04
N ALA A 45 -24.30 13.00 -39.51
CA ALA A 45 -24.87 13.18 -38.18
C ALA A 45 -23.92 12.82 -37.03
N GLY A 46 -23.69 13.77 -36.11
CA GLY A 46 -23.00 13.55 -34.84
C GLY A 46 -23.89 13.93 -33.66
N LYS A 47 -24.35 12.92 -32.91
CA LYS A 47 -25.25 13.07 -31.75
C LYS A 47 -24.62 13.94 -30.65
N GLY A 48 -25.42 14.89 -30.17
CA GLY A 48 -25.12 15.78 -29.07
C GLY A 48 -24.73 15.05 -27.78
N ARG A 49 -23.66 15.59 -27.20
CA ARG A 49 -23.13 15.40 -25.85
C ARG A 49 -24.26 15.52 -24.82
N LYS A 50 -24.51 14.45 -24.06
CA LYS A 50 -25.29 14.49 -22.81
C LYS A 50 -24.37 14.15 -21.64
N GLU A 51 -24.28 15.11 -20.73
CA GLU A 51 -23.53 15.08 -19.49
C GLU A 51 -23.95 13.85 -18.66
N ARG A 52 -22.97 13.09 -18.15
CA ARG A 52 -23.22 12.07 -17.14
C ARG A 52 -23.36 12.76 -15.80
N SER A 53 -24.59 12.89 -15.32
CA SER A 53 -24.91 13.20 -13.94
C SER A 53 -24.35 12.08 -13.05
N ILE A 54 -23.34 12.42 -12.24
CA ILE A 54 -22.84 11.53 -11.19
C ILE A 54 -23.81 11.70 -10.02
N SER A 55 -24.71 10.74 -9.86
CA SER A 55 -25.54 10.67 -8.66
C SER A 55 -24.65 10.22 -7.50
N PRO A 56 -24.70 10.85 -6.31
CA PRO A 56 -23.93 10.38 -5.18
C PRO A 56 -24.40 8.98 -4.78
N ALA A 57 -23.45 8.10 -4.49
CA ALA A 57 -23.73 6.74 -4.03
C ALA A 57 -24.68 6.80 -2.83
N LYS A 58 -25.88 6.24 -2.99
CA LYS A 58 -26.79 6.01 -1.86
C LYS A 58 -26.14 4.96 -0.98
N VAL A 59 -25.56 5.39 0.13
CA VAL A 59 -25.26 4.52 1.27
C VAL A 59 -26.58 3.91 1.70
N HIS A 60 -26.71 2.59 1.60
CA HIS A 60 -27.87 1.86 2.07
C HIS A 60 -27.73 1.76 3.59
N GLU A 61 -28.33 2.70 4.33
CA GLU A 61 -28.50 2.58 5.78
C GLU A 61 -29.54 1.49 6.02
N GLN A 62 -29.08 0.26 6.24
CA GLN A 62 -29.93 -0.81 6.73
C GLN A 62 -29.97 -0.72 8.25
N GLU A 63 -31.09 -0.26 8.79
CA GLU A 63 -31.33 -0.20 10.24
C GLU A 63 -31.54 -1.64 10.76
N VAL A 64 -30.46 -2.24 11.28
CA VAL A 64 -30.52 -3.57 11.90
C VAL A 64 -30.77 -3.40 13.40
N VAL A 65 -32.03 -3.56 13.81
CA VAL A 65 -32.47 -3.46 15.21
C VAL A 65 -32.15 -4.77 15.96
N CYS A 66 -31.22 -4.70 16.91
CA CYS A 66 -30.88 -5.82 17.80
C CYS A 66 -31.81 -5.84 19.01
N ARG A 67 -32.92 -6.58 18.94
CA ARG A 67 -33.84 -6.73 20.09
C ARG A 67 -33.22 -7.56 21.21
N ALA A 68 -32.72 -6.91 22.26
CA ALA A 68 -32.37 -7.55 23.52
C ALA A 68 -33.51 -7.40 24.54
N ASN A 69 -33.92 -8.53 25.13
CA ASN A 69 -34.98 -8.58 26.14
C ASN A 69 -34.61 -7.74 27.39
N GLY A 70 -35.38 -6.69 27.67
CA GLY A 70 -35.62 -6.21 29.03
C GLY A 70 -34.85 -4.98 29.55
N ALA A 71 -33.97 -4.35 28.76
CA ALA A 71 -33.38 -3.05 29.12
C ALA A 71 -33.39 -2.13 27.90
N THR A 72 -34.27 -1.13 27.91
CA THR A 72 -34.46 -0.13 26.83
C THR A 72 -33.34 0.90 26.82
N ALA A 73 -32.11 0.44 26.60
CA ALA A 73 -30.97 1.28 26.28
C ALA A 73 -30.17 0.56 25.19
N GLU A 74 -30.74 0.48 24.00
CA GLU A 74 -29.98 0.10 22.81
C GLU A 74 -28.97 1.23 22.54
N MET A 75 -27.67 0.92 22.63
CA MET A 75 -26.63 1.89 22.30
C MET A 75 -26.70 2.19 20.80
N PRO A 76 -26.79 3.47 20.39
CA PRO A 76 -26.76 3.82 18.98
C PRO A 76 -25.51 3.27 18.31
N VAL A 77 -25.66 2.73 17.10
CA VAL A 77 -24.56 2.17 16.30
C VAL A 77 -23.39 3.16 16.18
N LEU A 78 -23.70 4.44 15.98
CA LEU A 78 -22.70 5.51 15.92
C LEU A 78 -21.88 5.63 17.21
N CYS A 79 -22.51 5.52 18.38
CA CYS A 79 -21.81 5.54 19.66
C CYS A 79 -20.87 4.35 19.79
N LEU A 80 -21.34 3.15 19.42
CA LEU A 80 -20.53 1.95 19.44
C LEU A 80 -19.34 2.07 18.47
N GLN A 81 -19.55 2.53 17.24
CA GLN A 81 -18.49 2.78 16.26
C GLN A 81 -17.46 3.77 16.77
N LEU A 82 -17.88 4.87 17.41
CA LEU A 82 -16.98 5.85 17.99
C LEU A 82 -16.17 5.29 19.16
N ILE A 83 -16.78 4.46 20.01
CA ILE A 83 -16.09 3.81 21.13
C ILE A 83 -15.06 2.81 20.60
N LEU A 84 -15.50 1.90 19.73
CA LEU A 84 -14.63 0.87 19.13
C LEU A 84 -13.48 1.51 18.34
N GLY A 85 -13.78 2.49 17.49
CA GLY A 85 -12.79 3.08 16.58
C GLY A 85 -11.74 3.98 17.25
N ASN A 86 -12.02 4.54 18.43
CA ASN A 86 -11.12 5.52 19.07
C ASN A 86 -10.40 5.00 20.32
N TYR A 87 -10.91 3.96 20.98
CA TYR A 87 -10.39 3.51 22.28
C TYR A 87 -9.76 2.12 22.26
N PHE A 88 -9.81 1.42 21.12
CA PHE A 88 -9.24 0.08 20.99
C PHE A 88 -8.19 0.02 19.89
N THR A 89 -7.15 -0.78 20.12
CA THR A 89 -6.16 -1.11 19.08
C THR A 89 -6.76 -2.07 18.06
N TYR A 90 -6.13 -2.23 16.90
CA TYR A 90 -6.62 -3.15 15.89
C TYR A 90 -6.62 -4.60 16.40
N GLU A 91 -5.62 -5.01 17.19
CA GLU A 91 -5.59 -6.33 17.84
C GLU A 91 -6.80 -6.53 18.77
N GLN A 92 -7.15 -5.52 19.57
CA GLN A 92 -8.31 -5.57 20.44
C GLN A 92 -9.61 -5.63 19.64
N LEU A 93 -9.75 -4.83 18.58
CA LEU A 93 -10.89 -4.91 17.65
C LEU A 93 -11.04 -6.31 17.06
N GLY A 94 -9.92 -6.96 16.70
CA GLY A 94 -9.92 -8.35 16.25
C GLY A 94 -10.56 -9.32 17.25
N HIS A 95 -10.25 -9.18 18.54
CA HIS A 95 -10.85 -10.01 19.60
C HIS A 95 -12.33 -9.68 19.83
N LEU A 96 -12.72 -8.41 19.75
CA LEU A 96 -14.09 -7.96 19.96
C LEU A 96 -15.08 -8.46 18.91
N ARG A 97 -14.59 -8.91 17.75
CA ARG A 97 -15.41 -9.60 16.74
C ARG A 97 -16.13 -10.84 17.27
N ALA A 98 -15.57 -11.52 18.27
CA ALA A 98 -16.16 -12.73 18.84
C ALA A 98 -17.29 -12.46 19.86
N VAL A 99 -17.58 -11.19 20.18
CA VAL A 99 -18.53 -10.83 21.26
C VAL A 99 -19.99 -10.93 20.79
N HIS A 100 -20.30 -10.39 19.61
CA HIS A 100 -21.66 -10.30 19.10
C HIS A 100 -21.64 -10.09 17.58
N PRO A 101 -22.60 -10.62 16.79
CA PRO A 101 -22.61 -10.43 15.32
C PRO A 101 -22.54 -8.97 14.86
N HIS A 102 -23.26 -8.08 15.55
CA HIS A 102 -23.19 -6.64 15.26
C HIS A 102 -21.80 -6.02 15.56
N TRP A 103 -21.08 -6.55 16.56
CA TRP A 103 -19.72 -6.10 16.87
C TRP A 103 -18.72 -6.66 15.86
N ASP A 104 -18.93 -7.89 15.38
CA ASP A 104 -18.15 -8.51 14.31
C ASP A 104 -18.15 -7.65 13.06
N GLU A 105 -19.34 -7.25 12.60
CA GLU A 105 -19.50 -6.41 11.41
C GLU A 105 -18.78 -5.06 11.56
N ILE A 106 -19.02 -4.34 12.67
CA ILE A 106 -18.39 -3.03 12.91
C ILE A 106 -16.86 -3.16 13.04
N CYS A 107 -16.38 -4.13 13.81
CA CYS A 107 -14.95 -4.34 14.00
C CYS A 107 -14.27 -4.76 12.69
N GLY A 108 -14.93 -5.60 11.87
CA GLY A 108 -14.45 -5.98 10.54
C GLY A 108 -14.28 -4.76 9.62
N GLN A 109 -15.29 -3.89 9.56
CA GLN A 109 -15.24 -2.63 8.81
C GLN A 109 -14.12 -1.70 9.31
N LEU A 110 -13.95 -1.56 10.63
CA LEU A 110 -12.90 -0.74 11.23
C LEU A 110 -11.50 -1.29 10.94
N LEU A 111 -11.32 -2.62 10.93
CA LEU A 111 -10.06 -3.28 10.59
C LEU A 111 -9.68 -3.06 9.12
N ASN A 112 -10.63 -3.25 8.19
CA ASN A 112 -10.37 -3.01 6.77
C ASN A 112 -10.11 -1.53 6.48
N SER A 113 -10.86 -0.62 7.13
CA SER A 113 -10.57 0.82 7.08
C SER A 113 -9.19 1.15 7.64
N GLY A 114 -8.78 0.47 8.71
CA GLY A 114 -7.43 0.58 9.28
C GLY A 114 -6.34 0.15 8.31
N TYR A 115 -6.54 -0.95 7.60
CA TYR A 115 -5.62 -1.42 6.55
C TYR A 115 -5.47 -0.40 5.42
N TYR A 116 -6.57 0.16 4.89
CA TYR A 116 -6.47 1.17 3.84
C TYR A 116 -5.75 2.44 4.28
N ARG A 117 -5.99 2.90 5.53
CA ARG A 117 -5.25 4.03 6.11
C ARG A 117 -3.76 3.72 6.24
N LEU A 118 -3.42 2.50 6.65
CA LEU A 118 -2.04 2.05 6.77
C LEU A 118 -1.34 2.00 5.39
N LEU A 119 -2.04 1.52 4.36
CA LEU A 119 -1.55 1.48 2.98
C LEU A 119 -1.25 2.89 2.48
N GLU A 120 -2.21 3.81 2.60
CA GLU A 120 -2.04 5.21 2.18
C GLU A 120 -0.88 5.89 2.94
N ARG A 121 -0.75 5.63 4.24
CA ARG A 121 0.37 6.13 5.06
C ARG A 121 1.71 5.61 4.56
N SER A 122 1.82 4.30 4.30
CA SER A 122 3.04 3.69 3.80
C SER A 122 3.45 4.26 2.44
N ASP A 123 2.49 4.49 1.54
CA ASP A 123 2.76 5.04 0.21
C ASP A 123 3.26 6.49 0.28
N LYS A 124 2.60 7.33 1.09
CA LYS A 124 3.03 8.71 1.33
C LYS A 124 4.44 8.77 1.89
N LEU A 125 4.74 7.92 2.87
CA LEU A 125 6.05 7.85 3.49
C LEU A 125 7.14 7.42 2.50
N LEU A 126 6.85 6.41 1.67
CA LEU A 126 7.79 5.96 0.63
C LEU A 126 8.05 7.06 -0.40
N MET A 127 7.01 7.75 -0.86
CA MET A 127 7.13 8.87 -1.81
C MET A 127 8.01 9.99 -1.23
N GLU A 128 7.83 10.34 0.04
CA GLU A 128 8.62 11.38 0.69
C GLU A 128 10.09 10.98 0.83
N LEU A 129 10.35 9.74 1.27
CA LEU A 129 11.70 9.18 1.37
C LEU A 129 12.41 9.19 0.02
N GLN A 130 11.76 8.67 -1.03
CA GLN A 130 12.31 8.61 -2.38
C GLN A 130 12.60 10.00 -2.96
N ARG A 131 11.78 11.01 -2.64
CA ARG A 131 11.99 12.40 -3.07
C ARG A 131 13.22 13.02 -2.42
N LYS A 132 13.49 12.73 -1.15
CA LYS A 132 14.64 13.27 -0.41
C LYS A 132 15.93 12.47 -0.62
N LEU A 133 15.82 11.20 -1.01
CA LEU A 133 16.93 10.26 -1.17
C LEU A 133 18.12 10.78 -2.02
N PRO A 134 17.94 11.50 -3.14
CA PRO A 134 19.07 12.02 -3.92
C PRO A 134 19.91 13.07 -3.17
N ALA A 135 19.29 13.76 -2.20
CA ALA A 135 19.95 14.79 -1.40
C ALA A 135 20.50 14.26 -0.08
N ASP A 136 19.94 13.16 0.43
CA ASP A 136 20.33 12.52 1.68
C ASP A 136 20.45 11.00 1.52
N SER A 137 21.70 10.53 1.39
CA SER A 137 22.02 9.11 1.27
C SER A 137 21.77 8.32 2.56
N GLY A 138 21.62 8.98 3.71
CA GLY A 138 21.22 8.35 4.97
C GLY A 138 19.82 7.73 4.89
N LEU A 139 18.98 8.20 3.95
CA LEU A 139 17.61 7.72 3.79
C LEU A 139 17.51 6.39 3.02
N HIS A 140 18.61 5.82 2.53
CA HIS A 140 18.59 4.52 1.85
C HIS A 140 18.02 3.41 2.74
N TYR A 141 18.45 3.38 4.00
CA TYR A 141 17.97 2.39 4.96
C TYR A 141 16.46 2.51 5.24
N PRO A 142 15.90 3.65 5.71
CA PRO A 142 14.46 3.77 5.93
C PRO A 142 13.64 3.54 4.65
N THR A 143 14.13 3.94 3.48
CA THR A 143 13.47 3.63 2.19
C THR A 143 13.37 2.12 1.96
N SER A 144 14.44 1.37 2.25
CA SER A 144 14.44 -0.10 2.11
C SER A 144 13.47 -0.76 3.09
N ILE A 145 13.35 -0.23 4.31
CA ILE A 145 12.42 -0.75 5.32
C ILE A 145 10.97 -0.58 4.87
N VAL A 146 10.56 0.60 4.39
CA VAL A 146 9.18 0.82 3.90
C VAL A 146 8.89 -0.07 2.69
N THR A 147 9.85 -0.20 1.78
CA THR A 147 9.72 -1.12 0.63
C THR A 147 9.48 -2.56 1.10
N ASN A 148 10.24 -3.03 2.09
CA ASN A 148 10.06 -4.37 2.66
C ASN A 148 8.71 -4.53 3.40
N ILE A 149 8.25 -3.48 4.10
CA ILE A 149 6.92 -3.46 4.74
C ILE A 149 5.82 -3.64 3.68
N GLN A 150 5.85 -2.87 2.60
CA GLN A 150 4.87 -2.99 1.51
C GLN A 150 4.90 -4.40 0.90
N VAL A 151 6.08 -4.87 0.50
CA VAL A 151 6.22 -6.11 -0.26
C VAL A 151 5.91 -7.35 0.58
N HIS A 152 6.35 -7.39 1.84
CA HIS A 152 6.29 -8.61 2.65
C HIS A 152 5.18 -8.62 3.70
N ILE A 153 4.75 -7.45 4.17
CA ILE A 153 3.69 -7.34 5.18
C ILE A 153 2.37 -6.97 4.50
N LEU A 154 2.27 -5.79 3.88
CA LEU A 154 1.00 -5.28 3.36
C LEU A 154 0.41 -6.16 2.26
N ASN A 155 1.24 -6.64 1.32
CA ASN A 155 0.77 -7.60 0.31
C ASN A 155 0.21 -8.89 0.91
N SER A 156 0.78 -9.37 2.02
CA SER A 156 0.25 -10.56 2.71
C SER A 156 -1.09 -10.25 3.40
N VAL A 157 -1.24 -9.03 3.92
CA VAL A 157 -2.48 -8.55 4.55
C VAL A 157 -3.59 -8.39 3.51
N ASP A 158 -3.27 -7.90 2.31
CA ASP A 158 -4.23 -7.72 1.21
C ASP A 158 -4.96 -9.02 0.84
N VAL A 159 -4.22 -10.13 0.77
CA VAL A 159 -4.77 -11.47 0.49
C VAL A 159 -5.85 -11.87 1.48
N MET A 160 -5.74 -11.46 2.75
CA MET A 160 -6.69 -11.82 3.81
C MET A 160 -7.88 -10.86 3.91
N ARG A 161 -7.88 -9.75 3.17
CA ARG A 161 -8.92 -8.71 3.27
C ARG A 161 -10.30 -9.24 2.89
N ALA A 162 -10.38 -10.07 1.84
CA ALA A 162 -11.63 -10.69 1.41
C ALA A 162 -12.25 -11.56 2.51
N ALA A 163 -11.43 -12.24 3.33
CA ALA A 163 -11.90 -12.99 4.49
C ALA A 163 -12.71 -12.13 5.46
N LEU A 164 -12.21 -10.93 5.73
CA LEU A 164 -12.83 -10.00 6.66
C LEU A 164 -14.14 -9.45 6.11
N ASP A 165 -14.19 -9.15 4.82
CA ASP A 165 -15.40 -8.68 4.15
C ASP A 165 -16.53 -9.72 4.23
N GLU A 166 -16.20 -11.03 4.11
CA GLU A 166 -17.16 -12.14 4.24
C GLU A 166 -17.46 -12.56 5.69
N GLY A 167 -17.06 -11.76 6.68
CA GLY A 167 -17.30 -12.06 8.10
C GLY A 167 -16.52 -13.26 8.64
N VAL A 168 -15.46 -13.69 7.96
CA VAL A 168 -14.56 -14.74 8.46
C VAL A 168 -13.62 -14.11 9.49
N CYS A 169 -13.66 -14.61 10.73
CA CYS A 169 -12.76 -14.19 11.78
C CYS A 169 -11.34 -14.71 11.52
N CYS A 170 -10.41 -13.82 11.15
CA CYS A 170 -9.01 -14.16 10.93
C CYS A 170 -8.10 -13.49 11.99
N PHE A 171 -7.74 -14.23 13.03
CA PHE A 171 -6.60 -13.89 13.88
C PHE A 171 -5.33 -14.28 13.11
N PRO A 172 -4.33 -13.40 12.92
CA PRO A 172 -3.93 -12.25 13.74
C PRO A 172 -3.97 -10.90 12.98
N TYR A 173 -4.99 -10.64 12.17
CA TYR A 173 -5.04 -9.49 11.25
C TYR A 173 -4.80 -8.14 11.97
N GLY A 174 -5.53 -7.88 13.05
CA GLY A 174 -5.38 -6.65 13.83
C GLY A 174 -3.98 -6.48 14.46
N SER A 175 -3.39 -7.56 14.97
CA SER A 175 -2.02 -7.56 15.53
C SER A 175 -0.98 -7.18 14.48
N ILE A 176 -1.18 -7.61 13.23
CA ILE A 176 -0.31 -7.23 12.11
C ILE A 176 -0.44 -5.72 11.83
N LEU A 177 -1.65 -5.16 11.81
CA LEU A 177 -1.87 -3.73 11.60
C LEU A 177 -1.22 -2.86 12.70
N ASP A 178 -1.41 -3.23 13.97
CA ASP A 178 -0.81 -2.51 15.11
C ASP A 178 0.73 -2.51 15.00
N LYS A 179 1.31 -3.69 14.78
CA LYS A 179 2.78 -3.83 14.65
C LYS A 179 3.34 -3.09 13.44
N THR A 180 2.59 -3.06 12.33
CA THR A 180 3.03 -2.36 11.13
C THR A 180 2.98 -0.85 11.31
N ASN A 181 1.96 -0.31 11.99
CA ASN A 181 1.95 1.11 12.36
C ASN A 181 3.17 1.47 13.21
N ALA A 182 3.50 0.65 14.21
CA ALA A 182 4.68 0.88 15.05
C ALA A 182 6.00 0.85 14.25
N LEU A 183 6.08 0.07 13.16
CA LEU A 183 7.24 0.10 12.25
C LEU A 183 7.27 1.39 11.41
N LEU A 184 6.12 1.88 10.95
CA LEU A 184 6.05 3.14 10.21
C LEU A 184 6.36 4.35 11.10
N ASP A 185 5.92 4.35 12.36
CA ASP A 185 6.26 5.39 13.35
C ASP A 185 7.78 5.51 13.51
N GLN A 186 8.48 4.37 13.56
CA GLN A 186 9.94 4.30 13.63
C GLN A 186 10.59 4.88 12.37
N VAL A 187 10.09 4.54 11.18
CA VAL A 187 10.61 5.12 9.93
C VAL A 187 10.38 6.64 9.87
N GLU A 188 9.22 7.12 10.29
CA GLU A 188 8.91 8.56 10.34
C GLU A 188 9.83 9.31 11.31
N PHE A 189 10.20 8.67 12.43
CA PHE A 189 11.20 9.20 13.35
C PHE A 189 12.57 9.35 12.66
N MET A 190 13.01 8.34 11.90
CA MET A 190 14.25 8.44 11.11
C MET A 190 14.20 9.54 10.06
N LEU A 191 13.07 9.70 9.37
CA LEU A 191 12.85 10.76 8.37
C LEU A 191 12.91 12.16 8.99
N SER A 192 12.59 12.29 10.27
CA SER A 192 12.63 13.54 11.03
C SER A 192 14.02 13.84 11.61
N GLY A 193 15.04 13.03 11.29
CA GLY A 193 16.42 13.18 11.77
C GLY A 193 16.71 12.44 13.08
N GLY A 194 15.80 11.57 13.52
CA GLY A 194 16.03 10.67 14.64
C GLY A 194 17.05 9.57 14.29
N ASP A 195 17.91 9.23 15.24
CA ASP A 195 18.87 8.14 15.07
C ASP A 195 18.25 6.82 15.54
N GLN A 196 18.16 5.86 14.62
CA GLN A 196 17.60 4.54 14.92
C GLN A 196 18.41 3.46 14.19
N ASP A 197 19.16 2.70 14.99
CA ASP A 197 20.15 1.76 14.47
C ASP A 197 19.54 0.51 13.80
N SER A 198 18.33 0.11 14.19
CA SER A 198 17.66 -1.05 13.59
C SER A 198 16.14 -1.05 13.75
N ILE A 199 15.45 -1.26 12.64
CA ILE A 199 14.02 -1.56 12.57
C ILE A 199 13.86 -3.03 12.18
N ARG A 200 13.29 -3.84 13.08
CA ARG A 200 13.08 -5.29 12.88
C ARG A 200 11.70 -5.58 12.32
N TRP A 201 11.56 -5.52 11.00
CA TRP A 201 10.31 -5.77 10.29
C TRP A 201 10.06 -7.26 9.99
N GLU A 202 11.11 -8.08 9.97
CA GLU A 202 11.08 -9.50 9.60
C GLU A 202 10.14 -10.34 10.46
N PRO A 203 10.05 -10.16 11.79
CA PRO A 203 9.09 -10.90 12.61
C PRO A 203 7.63 -10.62 12.23
N VAL A 204 7.33 -9.37 11.85
CA VAL A 204 5.99 -8.97 11.42
C VAL A 204 5.68 -9.54 10.03
N ALA A 205 6.65 -9.52 9.12
CA ALA A 205 6.53 -10.17 7.81
C ALA A 205 6.31 -11.69 7.93
N LEU A 206 7.01 -12.37 8.85
CA LEU A 206 6.80 -13.79 9.10
C LEU A 206 5.39 -14.07 9.63
N LEU A 207 4.90 -13.24 10.55
CA LEU A 207 3.53 -13.35 11.06
C LEU A 207 2.50 -13.18 9.94
N ALA A 208 2.64 -12.12 9.13
CA ALA A 208 1.74 -11.84 8.02
C ALA A 208 1.74 -12.97 6.97
N LYS A 209 2.93 -13.48 6.62
CA LYS A 209 3.07 -14.61 5.69
C LYS A 209 2.40 -15.88 6.21
N LYS A 210 2.56 -16.21 7.49
CA LYS A 210 1.91 -17.38 8.12
C LYS A 210 0.39 -17.24 8.11
N ALA A 211 -0.11 -16.05 8.45
CA ALA A 211 -1.54 -15.75 8.43
C ALA A 211 -2.13 -15.88 7.01
N ALA A 212 -1.47 -15.28 6.01
CA ALA A 212 -1.89 -15.36 4.61
C ALA A 212 -1.85 -16.80 4.05
N LEU A 213 -0.89 -17.61 4.49
CA LEU A 213 -0.85 -19.03 4.14
C LEU A 213 -2.02 -19.79 4.77
N HIS A 214 -2.27 -19.59 6.07
CA HIS A 214 -3.39 -20.22 6.77
C HIS A 214 -4.72 -19.87 6.08
N TYR A 215 -4.92 -18.60 5.72
CA TYR A 215 -6.09 -18.15 5.00
C TYR A 215 -6.30 -18.91 3.68
N ARG A 216 -5.32 -18.92 2.78
CA ARG A 216 -5.42 -19.61 1.48
C ARG A 216 -5.65 -21.11 1.61
N THR A 217 -5.04 -21.73 2.61
CA THR A 217 -5.08 -23.20 2.75
C THR A 217 -6.34 -23.71 3.46
N HIS A 218 -6.91 -22.93 4.39
CA HIS A 218 -7.98 -23.42 5.26
C HIS A 218 -9.29 -22.63 5.13
N LEU A 219 -9.23 -21.34 4.79
CA LEU A 219 -10.40 -20.45 4.83
C LEU A 219 -10.97 -20.17 3.44
N GLU A 220 -10.16 -20.18 2.39
CA GLU A 220 -10.62 -19.98 1.00
C GLU A 220 -11.72 -20.98 0.64
N ARG A 221 -11.53 -22.26 0.97
CA ARG A 221 -12.53 -23.33 0.80
C ARG A 221 -13.83 -23.08 1.59
N ILE A 222 -13.74 -22.51 2.79
CA ILE A 222 -14.92 -22.22 3.63
C ILE A 222 -15.70 -21.03 3.06
N MET A 223 -15.01 -20.07 2.44
CA MET A 223 -15.65 -18.93 1.77
C MET A 223 -16.35 -19.36 0.48
N GLU A 224 -15.74 -20.23 -0.33
CA GLU A 224 -16.38 -20.81 -1.52
C GLU A 224 -17.68 -21.55 -1.13
N GLU A 225 -17.65 -22.40 -0.10
CA GLU A 225 -18.83 -23.12 0.39
C GLU A 225 -19.97 -22.18 0.86
N ARG A 226 -19.64 -21.01 1.42
CA ARG A 226 -20.63 -20.01 1.84
C ARG A 226 -21.19 -19.18 0.69
N ALA A 227 -20.41 -18.95 -0.38
CA ALA A 227 -20.86 -18.22 -1.56
C ALA A 227 -21.82 -19.05 -2.43
N GLU A 228 -21.80 -20.38 -2.29
CA GLU A 228 -22.67 -21.32 -3.01
C GLU A 228 -24.00 -21.64 -2.30
N MET A 229 -24.20 -21.16 -1.06
CA MET A 229 -25.43 -21.31 -0.28
C MET A 229 -26.32 -20.07 -0.37
#